data_AF-A0A0F8VXD2-F1
#
_entry.id   AF-A0A0F8VXD2-F1
#
_cell.length_a   1.000
_cell.length_b   1.000
_cell.length_c   1.000
_cell.angle_alpha   90.00
_cell.angle_beta   90.00
_cell.angle_gamma   90.00
#
_symmetry.space_group_name_H-M   'P 1'
#
loop_
_entity.id
_entity.type
_entity.pdbx_description
1 polymer ?
#
loop_
_entity_poly.entity_id
_entity_poly.type
_entity_poly.pdbx_seq_one_letter_code
_entity_poly.pdbx_strand_id
1 'polypeptide(L)'
;MSDQFKILEVVCPTCGNAKNINVPAAVFAQKKFGTIKIQVPINAVCPEHQFIVFVDTKGIIRGYDKIDLQVAAVTSEIATDVDRSLNLRKLIQIFGIYGILSLIHSKIFNYPVYIIKDKQFEYSEETLNFIGDMILPENFSGDQTIYLLDEPDINNLKIKDKDAFVMDTQQHIYQTPWKEKLKFEKQILRRVLDIIDENEQLKLLQQEISNLFKEEEYTLTILNDVKEISASELIRQISKSLNIPSIKSYRVSLIKELIKRRNSPAQANKIKTRFGKLGSKFNRL
;
A
#
# COMPACT_ATOMS: atom_id res chain seq x y z
N MET A 1 32.73 -1.58 -34.22
CA MET A 1 32.46 -0.57 -33.19
C MET A 1 30.95 -0.46 -33.08
N SER A 2 30.35 -1.13 -32.10
CA SER A 2 28.90 -1.18 -31.95
C SER A 2 28.40 0.13 -31.35
N ASP A 3 27.50 0.83 -32.06
CA ASP A 3 26.84 2.05 -31.58
C ASP A 3 26.26 1.80 -30.18
N GLN A 4 26.93 2.34 -29.16
CA GLN A 4 26.51 2.16 -27.76
C GLN A 4 25.16 2.86 -27.49
N PHE A 5 24.81 3.86 -28.31
CA PHE A 5 23.62 4.68 -28.15
C PHE A 5 22.91 4.89 -29.49
N LYS A 6 21.59 4.99 -29.41
CA LYS A 6 20.71 5.41 -30.48
C LYS A 6 20.14 6.79 -30.15
N ILE A 7 20.25 7.71 -31.10
CA ILE A 7 19.76 9.08 -30.94
C ILE A 7 18.27 9.11 -31.31
N LEU A 8 17.46 9.67 -30.42
CA LEU A 8 16.03 9.91 -30.64
C LEU A 8 15.73 11.40 -30.55
N GLU A 9 15.06 11.96 -31.55
CA GLU A 9 14.52 13.31 -31.50
C GLU A 9 13.16 13.29 -30.79
N VAL A 10 13.12 13.80 -29.56
CA VAL A 10 11.94 13.72 -28.68
C VAL A 10 11.33 15.11 -28.54
N VAL A 11 10.00 15.19 -28.71
CA VAL A 11 9.23 16.43 -28.58
C VAL A 11 8.40 16.37 -27.29
N CYS A 12 8.45 17.44 -26.49
CA CYS A 12 7.60 17.56 -25.31
C CYS A 12 6.11 17.68 -25.73
N PRO A 13 5.22 16.78 -25.28
CA PRO A 13 3.80 16.81 -25.64
C PRO A 13 3.01 17.95 -24.97
N THR A 14 3.64 18.71 -24.08
CA THR A 14 2.99 19.82 -23.34
C THR A 14 3.38 21.18 -23.90
N CYS A 15 4.67 21.43 -24.15
CA CYS A 15 5.14 22.74 -24.63
C CYS A 15 5.73 22.74 -26.05
N GLY A 16 5.88 21.57 -26.70
CA GLY A 16 6.36 21.48 -28.08
C GLY A 16 7.89 21.58 -28.27
N ASN A 17 8.66 21.79 -27.21
CA ASN A 17 10.13 21.80 -27.31
C ASN A 17 10.69 20.45 -27.77
N ALA A 18 11.64 20.47 -28.71
CA ALA A 18 12.28 19.29 -29.26
C ALA A 18 13.75 19.19 -28.83
N LYS A 19 14.23 17.99 -28.51
CA LYS A 19 15.64 17.73 -28.18
C LYS A 19 16.03 16.29 -28.48
N ASN A 20 17.29 16.11 -28.88
CA ASN A 20 17.88 14.79 -29.08
C ASN A 20 18.27 14.15 -27.74
N ILE A 21 17.83 12.92 -27.50
CA ILE A 21 18.23 12.11 -26.36
C ILE A 21 19.00 10.87 -26.82
N ASN A 22 20.03 10.49 -26.06
CA ASN A 22 20.82 9.30 -26.33
C ASN A 22 20.29 8.13 -25.51
N VAL A 23 19.76 7.10 -26.17
CA VAL A 23 19.21 5.90 -25.52
C VAL A 23 20.14 4.72 -25.79
N PRO A 24 20.61 3.98 -24.77
CA PRO A 24 21.48 2.83 -24.99
C PRO A 24 20.86 1.82 -25.96
N ALA A 25 21.64 1.38 -26.96
CA ALA A 25 21.15 0.46 -27.98
C ALA A 25 20.61 -0.87 -27.38
N ALA A 26 21.14 -1.26 -26.22
CA ALA A 26 20.71 -2.42 -25.45
C ALA A 26 19.23 -2.38 -25.05
N VAL A 27 18.64 -1.20 -24.82
CA VAL A 27 17.23 -1.05 -24.46
C VAL A 27 16.31 -1.56 -25.59
N PHE A 28 16.74 -1.43 -26.84
CA PHE A 28 15.99 -1.91 -28.01
C PHE A 28 16.16 -3.41 -28.24
N ALA A 29 17.26 -4.01 -27.76
CA ALA A 29 17.53 -5.44 -27.91
C ALA A 29 16.77 -6.32 -26.91
N GLN A 30 16.30 -5.76 -25.78
CA GLN A 30 15.62 -6.52 -24.72
C GLN A 30 14.22 -7.01 -25.11
N LYS A 31 13.56 -6.40 -26.11
CA LYS A 31 12.24 -6.82 -26.59
C LYS A 31 12.25 -7.16 -28.08
N LYS A 32 11.73 -8.35 -28.43
CA LYS A 32 11.60 -8.79 -29.83
C LYS A 32 10.41 -8.15 -30.57
N PHE A 33 9.38 -7.71 -29.85
CA PHE A 33 8.22 -7.02 -30.42
C PHE A 33 7.59 -6.01 -29.43
N GLY A 34 6.84 -5.05 -29.95
CA GLY A 34 6.04 -4.08 -29.19
C GLY A 34 6.72 -2.73 -28.94
N THR A 35 6.15 -1.93 -28.04
CA THR A 35 6.67 -0.62 -27.65
C THR A 35 7.49 -0.68 -26.37
N ILE A 36 8.59 0.05 -26.38
CA ILE A 36 9.47 0.38 -25.27
C ILE A 36 8.97 1.69 -24.67
N LYS A 37 8.82 1.72 -23.34
CA LYS A 37 8.43 2.93 -22.62
C LYS A 37 9.70 3.57 -22.08
N ILE A 38 9.97 4.81 -22.45
CA ILE A 38 11.11 5.56 -21.95
C ILE A 38 10.57 6.75 -21.18
N GLN A 39 10.89 6.83 -19.89
CA GLN A 39 10.54 7.98 -19.07
C GLN A 39 11.52 9.11 -19.35
N VAL A 40 11.00 10.27 -19.75
CA VAL A 40 11.76 11.49 -20.01
C VAL A 40 11.61 12.39 -18.78
N PRO A 41 12.70 12.58 -18.00
CA PRO A 41 12.63 13.42 -16.81
C PRO A 41 12.61 14.91 -17.17
N ILE A 42 12.27 15.73 -16.17
CA ILE A 42 12.42 17.20 -16.24
C ILE A 42 13.87 17.54 -16.64
N ASN A 43 14.07 18.60 -17.41
CA ASN A 43 15.35 19.06 -17.97
C ASN A 43 15.96 18.17 -19.07
N ALA A 44 15.43 16.97 -19.34
CA ALA A 44 15.92 16.16 -20.45
C ALA A 44 15.57 16.80 -21.80
N VAL A 45 14.31 17.17 -22.01
CA VAL A 45 13.80 17.81 -23.24
C VAL A 45 13.33 19.24 -23.00
N CYS A 46 12.59 19.48 -21.91
CA CYS A 46 12.15 20.81 -21.51
C CYS A 46 12.30 21.00 -19.99
N PRO A 47 12.34 22.25 -19.49
CA PRO A 47 12.69 22.53 -18.10
C PRO A 47 11.60 22.21 -17.08
N GLU A 48 10.36 21.99 -17.52
CA GLU A 48 9.20 21.92 -16.61
C GLU A 48 8.43 20.60 -16.65
N HIS A 49 8.47 19.88 -17.77
CA HIS A 49 7.60 18.72 -17.98
C HIS A 49 8.37 17.41 -18.06
N GLN A 50 7.89 16.43 -17.30
CA GLN A 50 8.20 15.02 -17.51
C GLN A 50 7.08 14.32 -18.29
N PHE A 51 7.43 13.28 -19.03
CA PHE A 51 6.47 12.49 -19.80
C PHE A 51 7.08 11.13 -20.15
N ILE A 52 6.26 10.22 -20.67
CA ILE A 52 6.73 8.92 -21.19
C ILE A 52 6.67 8.99 -22.71
N VAL A 53 7.75 8.57 -23.39
CA VAL A 53 7.75 8.37 -24.84
C VAL A 53 7.66 6.87 -25.15
N PHE A 54 6.76 6.52 -26.05
CA PHE A 54 6.63 5.15 -26.56
C PHE A 54 7.44 5.03 -27.84
N VAL A 55 8.43 4.13 -27.83
CA VAL A 55 9.33 3.92 -28.97
C VAL A 55 9.25 2.46 -29.39
N ASP A 56 9.23 2.17 -30.68
CA ASP A 56 9.31 0.79 -31.13
C ASP A 56 10.75 0.24 -31.07
N THR A 57 10.90 -1.06 -31.33
CA THR A 57 12.22 -1.74 -31.36
C THR A 57 13.15 -1.19 -32.46
N LYS A 58 12.62 -0.45 -33.44
CA LYS A 58 13.37 0.23 -34.49
C LYS A 58 13.71 1.68 -34.11
N GLY A 59 13.41 2.13 -32.90
CA GLY A 59 13.70 3.49 -32.44
C GLY A 59 12.76 4.55 -32.99
N ILE A 60 11.58 4.18 -33.52
CA ILE A 60 10.60 5.13 -34.03
C ILE A 60 9.62 5.46 -32.90
N ILE A 61 9.43 6.75 -32.63
CA ILE A 61 8.46 7.22 -31.64
C ILE A 61 7.04 6.96 -32.15
N ARG A 62 6.23 6.28 -31.34
CA ARG A 62 4.84 5.90 -31.64
C ARG A 62 3.81 6.72 -30.87
N GLY A 63 4.22 7.41 -29.82
CA GLY A 63 3.34 8.28 -29.05
C GLY A 63 3.99 8.79 -27.78
N TYR A 64 3.24 9.60 -27.06
CA TYR A 64 3.63 10.21 -25.80
C TYR A 64 2.53 10.00 -24.76
N ASP A 65 2.92 9.87 -23.50
CA ASP A 65 2.02 9.87 -22.35
C ASP A 65 2.39 11.03 -21.43
N LYS A 66 1.40 11.85 -21.08
CA LYS A 66 1.60 12.90 -20.07
C LYS A 66 1.51 12.24 -18.70
N ILE A 67 2.39 12.63 -17.79
CA ILE A 67 2.32 12.13 -16.42
C ILE A 67 1.45 13.11 -15.63
N ASP A 68 0.19 12.73 -15.40
CA ASP A 68 -0.79 13.55 -14.66
C ASP A 68 -0.41 13.76 -13.18
N LEU A 69 0.43 12.88 -12.63
CA LEU A 69 0.88 12.93 -11.24
C LEU A 69 2.38 12.60 -11.16
N GLN A 70 3.22 13.63 -10.95
CA GLN A 70 4.59 13.45 -10.50
C GLN A 70 4.61 13.48 -8.98
N VAL A 71 4.88 12.34 -8.33
CA VAL A 71 5.36 12.41 -6.95
C VAL A 71 6.79 12.91 -7.05
N ALA A 72 7.03 14.17 -6.71
CA ALA A 72 8.36 14.75 -6.72
C ALA A 72 9.26 13.89 -5.80
N ALA A 73 10.29 13.27 -6.38
CA ALA A 73 11.44 12.90 -5.59
C ALA A 73 12.06 14.22 -5.14
N VAL A 74 11.95 14.53 -3.85
CA VAL A 74 12.61 15.70 -3.28
C VAL A 74 14.10 15.45 -3.41
N THR A 75 14.74 16.21 -4.29
CA THR A 75 16.20 16.30 -4.36
C THR A 75 16.71 16.68 -2.98
N SER A 76 17.79 16.03 -2.57
CA SER A 76 18.41 16.03 -1.23
C SER A 76 18.97 17.37 -0.75
N GLU A 77 18.44 18.51 -1.22
CA GLU A 77 18.97 19.85 -0.97
C GLU A 77 18.06 20.72 -0.07
N ILE A 78 16.98 20.15 0.50
CA ILE A 78 16.22 20.77 1.62
C ILE A 78 16.50 20.02 2.94
N ALA A 79 17.61 19.30 3.02
CA ALA A 79 18.09 18.71 4.27
C ALA A 79 18.93 19.73 5.06
N THR A 80 18.35 20.90 5.33
CA THR A 80 18.90 21.84 6.32
C THR A 80 17.82 22.07 7.39
N ASP A 81 17.96 21.31 8.47
CA ASP A 81 17.52 21.65 9.83
C ASP A 81 16.03 21.96 10.12
N VAL A 82 15.09 21.39 9.35
CA VAL A 82 13.70 21.29 9.80
C VAL A 82 13.26 19.83 9.84
N ASP A 83 13.48 19.28 11.04
CA ASP A 83 12.90 18.08 11.63
C ASP A 83 13.34 16.71 11.08
N ARG A 84 14.02 15.95 11.96
CA ARG A 84 14.28 14.52 11.78
C ARG A 84 13.00 13.68 11.97
N SER A 85 11.82 14.30 12.03
CA SER A 85 10.56 13.61 12.25
C SER A 85 10.25 12.64 11.11
N LEU A 86 9.94 11.41 11.51
CA LEU A 86 9.57 10.34 10.60
C LEU A 86 8.13 10.55 10.16
N ASN A 87 7.93 11.12 8.97
CA ASN A 87 6.61 11.36 8.39
C ASN A 87 6.20 10.26 7.38
N LEU A 88 4.94 10.30 6.93
CA LEU A 88 4.38 9.30 6.02
C LEU A 88 5.15 9.20 4.69
N ARG A 89 5.66 10.32 4.17
CA ARG A 89 6.43 10.33 2.90
C ARG A 89 7.77 9.64 3.08
N LYS A 90 8.48 9.92 4.18
CA LYS A 90 9.74 9.27 4.53
C LYS A 90 9.55 7.77 4.77
N LEU A 91 8.46 7.39 5.45
CA LEU A 91 8.05 6.01 5.63
C LEU A 91 7.80 5.29 4.30
N ILE A 92 7.13 5.92 3.33
CA ILE A 92 6.93 5.38 1.98
C ILE A 92 8.27 5.25 1.24
N GLN A 93 9.19 6.19 1.41
CA GLN A 93 10.52 6.10 0.80
C GLN A 93 11.30 4.89 1.33
N ILE A 94 11.22 4.63 2.63
CA ILE A 94 11.90 3.52 3.29
C ILE A 94 11.26 2.19 2.88
N PHE A 95 9.96 2.02 3.13
CA PHE A 95 9.28 0.73 3.04
C PHE A 95 8.56 0.49 1.71
N GLY A 96 8.52 1.48 0.83
CA GLY A 96 7.72 1.45 -0.39
C GLY A 96 6.21 1.59 -0.10
N ILE A 97 5.44 1.94 -1.14
CA ILE A 97 3.98 2.10 -1.00
C ILE A 97 3.32 0.82 -0.48
N TYR A 98 3.69 -0.34 -1.04
CA TYR A 98 3.07 -1.60 -0.62
C TYR A 98 3.49 -2.03 0.78
N GLY A 99 4.74 -1.76 1.19
CA GLY A 99 5.18 -1.99 2.56
C GLY A 99 4.36 -1.17 3.56
N ILE A 100 4.16 0.13 3.29
CA ILE A 100 3.31 0.98 4.14
C ILE A 100 1.86 0.53 4.21
N LEU A 101 1.26 0.14 3.08
CA LEU A 101 -0.08 -0.43 3.08
C LEU A 101 -0.16 -1.69 3.97
N SER A 102 0.89 -2.52 3.92
CA SER A 102 0.97 -3.75 4.70
C SER A 102 1.22 -3.46 6.18
N LEU A 103 2.04 -2.46 6.51
CA LEU A 103 2.29 -2.03 7.89
C LEU A 103 1.04 -1.43 8.54
N ILE A 104 0.32 -0.56 7.83
CA ILE A 104 -0.97 -0.02 8.27
C ILE A 104 -1.96 -1.17 8.51
N HIS A 105 -2.06 -2.11 7.56
CA HIS A 105 -2.94 -3.27 7.70
C HIS A 105 -2.55 -4.10 8.92
N SER A 106 -1.27 -4.44 9.08
CA SER A 106 -0.78 -5.20 10.23
C SER A 106 -1.12 -4.53 11.55
N LYS A 107 -0.97 -3.19 11.64
CA LYS A 107 -1.33 -2.43 12.84
C LYS A 107 -2.85 -2.42 13.08
N ILE A 108 -3.68 -2.20 12.07
CA ILE A 108 -5.15 -2.25 12.23
C ILE A 108 -5.59 -3.62 12.74
N PHE A 109 -5.05 -4.71 12.19
CA PHE A 109 -5.50 -6.08 12.47
C PHE A 109 -4.64 -6.84 13.48
N ASN A 110 -3.72 -6.17 14.16
CA ASN A 110 -2.82 -6.76 15.17
C ASN A 110 -2.06 -7.99 14.63
N TYR A 111 -1.48 -7.90 13.43
CA TYR A 111 -0.58 -8.92 12.90
C TYR A 111 0.86 -8.63 13.38
N PRO A 112 1.60 -9.64 13.85
CA PRO A 112 3.03 -9.51 14.06
C PRO A 112 3.73 -9.13 12.74
N VAL A 113 4.67 -8.22 12.84
CA VAL A 113 5.47 -7.68 11.74
C VAL A 113 6.93 -7.88 12.10
N TYR A 114 7.66 -8.55 11.20
CA TYR A 114 9.10 -8.68 11.28
C TYR A 114 9.72 -7.92 10.11
N ILE A 115 10.54 -6.92 10.44
CA ILE A 115 11.28 -6.13 9.46
C ILE A 115 12.75 -6.49 9.59
N ILE A 116 13.30 -7.07 8.52
CA ILE A 116 14.72 -7.37 8.40
C ILE A 116 15.44 -6.07 8.07
N LYS A 117 16.26 -5.59 9.01
CA LYS A 117 17.00 -4.35 8.84
C LYS A 117 18.37 -4.60 8.24
N ASP A 118 18.77 -3.70 7.34
CA ASP A 118 20.17 -3.57 6.96
C ASP A 118 20.97 -2.84 8.05
N LYS A 119 22.30 -2.84 7.92
CA LYS A 119 23.19 -2.19 8.88
C LYS A 119 23.05 -0.66 8.93
N GLN A 120 22.44 -0.06 7.92
CA GLN A 120 22.27 1.39 7.76
C GLN A 120 20.89 1.85 8.26
N PHE A 121 20.02 0.95 8.69
CA PHE A 121 18.69 1.28 9.18
C PHE A 121 18.76 1.92 10.57
N GLU A 122 18.32 3.18 10.65
CA GLU A 122 18.53 4.03 11.84
C GLU A 122 17.35 4.02 12.83
N TYR A 123 16.20 3.45 12.48
CA TYR A 123 15.00 3.50 13.33
C TYR A 123 14.92 2.31 14.28
N SER A 124 14.48 2.58 15.52
CA SER A 124 14.25 1.54 16.53
C SER A 124 12.86 0.92 16.41
N GLU A 125 12.68 -0.28 16.99
CA GLU A 125 11.37 -0.94 17.12
C GLU A 125 10.36 -0.05 17.85
N GLU A 126 10.81 0.63 18.91
CA GLU A 126 9.99 1.54 19.71
C GLU A 126 9.46 2.70 18.87
N THR A 127 10.32 3.29 18.03
CA THR A 127 9.91 4.40 17.15
C THR A 127 8.88 3.94 16.12
N LEU A 128 9.09 2.79 15.49
CA LEU A 128 8.15 2.25 14.50
C LEU A 128 6.81 1.86 15.13
N ASN A 129 6.83 1.26 16.32
CA ASN A 129 5.60 0.94 17.05
C ASN A 129 4.86 2.21 17.49
N PHE A 130 5.57 3.21 18.04
CA PHE A 130 4.98 4.49 18.42
C PHE A 130 4.23 5.13 17.24
N ILE A 131 4.87 5.20 16.06
CA ILE A 131 4.21 5.77 14.87
C ILE A 131 3.03 4.93 14.41
N GLY A 132 3.16 3.60 14.46
CA GLY A 132 2.06 2.68 14.18
C GLY A 132 0.89 2.82 15.17
N ASP A 133 1.16 3.27 16.39
CA ASP A 133 0.13 3.49 17.42
C ASP A 133 -0.54 4.86 17.26
N MET A 134 0.18 5.86 16.73
CA MET A 134 -0.41 7.18 16.44
C MET A 134 -1.57 7.12 15.44
N ILE A 135 -1.64 6.11 14.58
CA ILE A 135 -2.72 5.98 13.59
C ILE A 135 -3.96 5.25 14.13
N LEU A 136 -3.84 4.61 15.30
CA LEU A 136 -4.90 3.85 15.93
C LEU A 136 -5.69 4.72 16.92
N PRO A 137 -6.97 4.39 17.18
CA PRO A 137 -7.69 4.98 18.31
C PRO A 137 -7.01 4.62 19.64
N GLU A 138 -7.12 5.49 20.65
CA GLU A 138 -6.42 5.35 21.93
C GLU A 138 -6.63 3.98 22.60
N ASN A 139 -7.85 3.44 22.53
CA ASN A 139 -8.22 2.15 23.12
C ASN A 139 -7.63 0.92 22.40
N PHE A 140 -6.98 1.11 21.25
CA PHE A 140 -6.31 0.05 20.47
C PHE A 140 -4.82 0.31 20.26
N SER A 141 -4.27 1.34 20.92
CA SER A 141 -2.84 1.69 20.92
C SER A 141 -2.05 0.88 21.96
N GLY A 142 -0.73 0.77 21.78
CA GLY A 142 0.18 0.13 22.74
C GLY A 142 0.55 -1.33 22.45
N ASP A 143 -0.08 -1.96 21.45
CA ASP A 143 0.28 -3.30 21.01
C ASP A 143 1.61 -3.27 20.21
N GLN A 144 2.68 -3.78 20.83
CA GLN A 144 3.94 -4.05 20.14
C GLN A 144 3.73 -5.15 19.11
N THR A 145 3.72 -4.75 17.85
CA THR A 145 3.52 -5.66 16.71
C THR A 145 4.66 -5.60 15.72
N ILE A 146 5.54 -4.60 15.79
CA ILE A 146 6.68 -4.47 14.88
C ILE A 146 7.96 -4.86 15.62
N TYR A 147 8.70 -5.80 15.03
CA TYR A 147 9.98 -6.31 15.50
C TYR A 147 11.03 -6.14 14.39
N LEU A 148 12.24 -5.74 14.77
CA LEU A 148 13.39 -5.56 13.88
C LEU A 148 14.36 -6.72 14.06
N LEU A 149 14.77 -7.31 12.95
CA LEU A 149 15.65 -8.48 12.93
C LEU A 149 16.89 -8.19 12.11
N ASP A 150 18.03 -8.72 12.54
CA ASP A 150 19.24 -8.68 11.75
C ASP A 150 19.20 -9.77 10.65
N GLU A 151 19.84 -9.54 9.50
CA GLU A 151 19.86 -10.45 8.35
C GLU A 151 20.24 -11.93 8.69
N PRO A 152 21.16 -12.23 9.62
CA PRO A 152 21.45 -13.61 10.05
C PRO A 152 20.24 -14.34 10.66
N ASP A 153 19.29 -13.59 11.23
CA ASP A 153 18.14 -14.13 11.96
C ASP A 153 17.04 -14.67 11.04
N ILE A 154 17.08 -14.36 9.73
CA ILE A 154 16.13 -14.88 8.74
C ILE A 154 16.18 -16.42 8.69
N ASN A 155 17.37 -17.01 8.79
CA ASN A 155 17.52 -18.47 8.78
C ASN A 155 16.99 -19.12 10.06
N ASN A 156 16.97 -18.36 11.17
CA ASN A 156 16.41 -18.78 12.46
C ASN A 156 14.89 -18.62 12.49
N LEU A 157 14.38 -17.62 11.76
CA LEU A 157 13.02 -17.56 11.22
C LEU A 157 12.85 -18.65 10.15
N LYS A 158 13.03 -19.93 10.52
CA LYS A 158 12.20 -20.95 9.89
C LYS A 158 10.77 -20.51 10.16
N ILE A 159 10.15 -19.89 9.16
CA ILE A 159 8.87 -19.19 9.18
C ILE A 159 7.79 -20.15 9.71
N LYS A 160 7.75 -20.29 11.04
CA LYS A 160 6.82 -21.17 11.75
C LYS A 160 5.49 -20.45 11.92
N ASP A 161 5.54 -19.12 12.07
CA ASP A 161 4.36 -18.29 12.15
C ASP A 161 3.89 -17.89 10.76
N LYS A 162 2.95 -18.66 10.20
CA LYS A 162 2.28 -18.33 8.93
C LYS A 162 1.39 -17.09 9.03
N ASP A 163 1.27 -16.53 10.22
CA ASP A 163 0.34 -15.48 10.60
C ASP A 163 1.03 -14.12 10.87
N ALA A 164 2.28 -13.98 10.42
CA ALA A 164 3.06 -12.75 10.53
C ALA A 164 3.34 -12.11 9.15
N PHE A 165 3.45 -10.79 9.10
CA PHE A 165 3.96 -10.05 7.96
C PHE A 165 5.49 -9.96 8.04
N VAL A 166 6.20 -10.28 6.96
CA VAL A 166 7.67 -10.27 6.93
C VAL A 166 8.16 -9.51 5.71
N MET A 167 9.00 -8.50 5.93
CA MET A 167 9.64 -7.71 4.88
C MET A 167 11.07 -7.33 5.26
N ASP A 168 11.85 -6.82 4.31
CA ASP A 168 13.11 -6.15 4.59
C ASP A 168 13.06 -4.64 4.31
N THR A 169 14.11 -3.96 4.74
CA THR A 169 14.37 -2.54 4.48
C THR A 169 14.70 -2.22 3.03
N GLN A 170 14.92 -3.24 2.18
CA GLN A 170 15.07 -3.12 0.73
C GLN A 170 13.73 -3.27 -0.02
N GLN A 171 12.61 -3.28 0.71
CA GLN A 171 11.23 -3.36 0.20
C GLN A 171 10.84 -4.73 -0.37
N HIS A 172 11.62 -5.78 -0.12
CA HIS A 172 11.23 -7.14 -0.42
C HIS A 172 10.24 -7.66 0.62
N ILE A 173 9.24 -8.40 0.16
CA ILE A 173 8.19 -8.97 1.01
C ILE A 173 8.29 -10.48 0.92
N TYR A 174 8.59 -11.09 2.06
CA TYR A 174 8.77 -12.54 2.16
C TYR A 174 7.47 -13.25 2.56
N GLN A 175 6.62 -12.60 3.36
CA GLN A 175 5.36 -13.19 3.81
C GLN A 175 4.27 -12.14 4.06
N THR A 176 3.03 -12.48 3.69
CA THR A 176 1.80 -11.77 4.10
C THR A 176 0.80 -12.78 4.68
N PRO A 177 0.26 -12.57 5.90
CA PRO A 177 -0.64 -13.53 6.56
C PRO A 177 -2.09 -13.44 6.07
N TRP A 178 -2.45 -12.36 5.37
CA TRP A 178 -3.76 -12.17 4.75
C TRP A 178 -3.77 -12.59 3.27
N LYS A 179 -4.97 -12.88 2.74
CA LYS A 179 -5.20 -13.13 1.30
C LYS A 179 -5.96 -11.98 0.64
N GLU A 180 -6.51 -11.10 1.45
CA GLU A 180 -7.35 -9.98 1.09
C GLU A 180 -6.54 -8.91 0.37
N LYS A 181 -7.18 -8.21 -0.56
CA LYS A 181 -6.57 -7.03 -1.17
C LYS A 181 -6.65 -5.88 -0.18
N LEU A 182 -5.54 -5.15 -0.03
CA LEU A 182 -5.40 -3.94 0.78
C LEU A 182 -6.17 -2.73 0.22
N LYS A 183 -7.47 -2.89 -0.07
CA LYS A 183 -8.30 -1.87 -0.74
C LYS A 183 -8.59 -0.69 0.18
N PHE A 184 -8.82 -0.96 1.45
CA PHE A 184 -9.13 0.06 2.45
C PHE A 184 -7.93 0.98 2.67
N GLU A 185 -6.77 0.38 2.93
CA GLU A 185 -5.50 1.04 3.14
C GLU A 185 -5.12 1.84 1.88
N LYS A 186 -5.30 1.26 0.68
CA LYS A 186 -5.05 1.98 -0.59
C LYS A 186 -5.94 3.20 -0.76
N GLN A 187 -7.21 3.11 -0.37
CA GLN A 187 -8.15 4.21 -0.51
C GLN A 187 -7.80 5.35 0.45
N ILE A 188 -7.50 5.02 1.71
CA ILE A 188 -7.12 6.04 2.71
C ILE A 188 -5.79 6.66 2.33
N LEU A 189 -4.77 5.85 2.04
CA LEU A 189 -3.42 6.34 1.74
C LEU A 189 -3.42 7.31 0.55
N ARG A 190 -4.23 7.04 -0.49
CA ARG A 190 -4.39 7.99 -1.62
C ARG A 190 -4.91 9.35 -1.15
N ARG A 191 -6.00 9.37 -0.41
CA ARG A 191 -6.61 10.62 0.10
C ARG A 191 -5.68 11.36 1.04
N VAL A 192 -4.94 10.64 1.87
CA VAL A 192 -3.96 11.21 2.80
C VAL A 192 -2.80 11.85 2.03
N LEU A 193 -2.26 11.19 1.01
CA LEU A 193 -1.12 11.73 0.25
C LEU A 193 -1.44 12.98 -0.58
N ASP A 194 -2.72 13.22 -0.88
CA ASP A 194 -3.21 14.44 -1.53
C ASP A 194 -3.16 15.67 -0.58
N ILE A 195 -3.04 15.46 0.73
CA ILE A 195 -2.91 16.50 1.74
C ILE A 195 -1.44 16.92 1.87
N ILE A 196 -1.19 18.22 1.95
CA ILE A 196 0.17 18.78 2.11
C ILE A 196 0.60 18.74 3.59
N ASP A 197 -0.28 19.15 4.51
CA ASP A 197 0.01 19.22 5.94
C ASP A 197 0.04 17.84 6.62
N GLU A 198 1.13 17.53 7.33
CA GLU A 198 1.37 16.21 7.93
C GLU A 198 0.44 15.91 9.12
N ASN A 199 0.00 16.94 9.85
CA ASN A 199 -0.94 16.75 10.96
C ASN A 199 -2.34 16.45 10.43
N GLU A 200 -2.76 17.12 9.34
CA GLU A 200 -3.99 16.82 8.63
C GLU A 200 -3.96 15.41 8.01
N GLN A 201 -2.80 14.98 7.47
CA GLN A 201 -2.60 13.61 7.00
C GLN A 201 -2.88 12.59 8.11
N LEU A 202 -2.25 12.79 9.28
CA LEU A 202 -2.43 11.90 10.44
C LEU A 202 -3.89 11.91 10.92
N LYS A 203 -4.52 13.09 11.05
CA LYS A 203 -5.92 13.21 11.47
C LYS A 203 -6.87 12.48 10.53
N LEU A 204 -6.68 12.60 9.21
CA LEU A 204 -7.50 11.88 8.23
C LEU A 204 -7.31 10.37 8.36
N LEU A 205 -6.07 9.90 8.51
CA LEU A 205 -5.78 8.48 8.69
C LEU A 205 -6.44 7.92 9.97
N GLN A 206 -6.26 8.62 11.10
CA GLN A 206 -6.91 8.31 12.37
C GLN A 206 -8.44 8.28 12.25
N GLN A 207 -9.03 9.25 11.56
CA GLN A 207 -10.48 9.34 11.38
C GLN A 207 -11.03 8.13 10.60
N GLU A 208 -10.41 7.79 9.47
CA GLU A 208 -10.85 6.67 8.63
C GLU A 208 -10.69 5.31 9.33
N ILE A 209 -9.61 5.14 10.09
CA ILE A 209 -9.40 3.95 10.93
C ILE A 209 -10.41 3.92 12.08
N SER A 210 -10.62 5.04 12.79
CA SER A 210 -11.62 5.14 13.87
C SER A 210 -13.03 4.81 13.39
N ASN A 211 -13.39 5.18 12.15
CA ASN A 211 -14.68 4.81 11.57
C ASN A 211 -14.81 3.29 11.40
N LEU A 212 -13.74 2.59 10.99
CA LEU A 212 -13.74 1.12 10.92
C LEU A 212 -13.92 0.49 12.31
N PHE A 213 -13.25 1.01 13.34
CA PHE A 213 -13.40 0.51 14.71
C PHE A 213 -14.80 0.77 15.28
N LYS A 214 -15.40 1.93 15.02
CA LYS A 214 -16.82 2.18 15.40
C LYS A 214 -17.79 1.20 14.75
N GLU A 215 -17.56 0.84 13.49
CA GLU A 215 -18.35 -0.19 12.80
C GLU A 215 -18.16 -1.57 13.45
N GLU A 216 -16.96 -1.90 13.91
CA GLU A 216 -16.63 -3.14 14.61
C GLU A 216 -17.24 -3.20 16.02
N GLU A 217 -17.09 -2.16 16.83
CA GLU A 217 -17.73 -2.02 18.13
C GLU A 217 -19.25 -2.17 18.03
N TYR A 218 -19.88 -1.47 17.07
CA TYR A 218 -21.31 -1.63 16.83
C TYR A 218 -21.67 -3.05 16.39
N THR A 219 -20.85 -3.67 15.54
CA THR A 219 -21.05 -5.07 15.14
C THR A 219 -21.00 -6.01 16.36
N LEU A 220 -20.07 -5.80 17.30
CA LEU A 220 -19.99 -6.60 18.52
C LEU A 220 -21.25 -6.50 19.37
N THR A 221 -21.87 -5.31 19.47
CA THR A 221 -23.15 -5.16 20.18
C THR A 221 -24.24 -6.04 19.57
N ILE A 222 -24.38 -6.04 18.24
CA ILE A 222 -25.31 -6.91 17.52
C ILE A 222 -25.00 -8.39 17.79
N LEU A 223 -23.71 -8.75 17.73
CA LEU A 223 -23.27 -10.14 17.87
C LEU A 223 -23.51 -10.72 19.27
N ASN A 224 -23.61 -9.89 20.31
CA ASN A 224 -23.92 -10.35 21.66
C ASN A 224 -25.35 -10.88 21.79
N ASP A 225 -26.29 -10.34 21.01
CA ASP A 225 -27.71 -10.67 21.11
C ASP A 225 -28.14 -11.77 20.12
N VAL A 226 -27.25 -12.17 19.20
CA VAL A 226 -27.57 -13.14 18.16
C VAL A 226 -26.68 -14.37 18.21
N LYS A 227 -27.27 -15.52 17.84
CA LYS A 227 -26.52 -16.77 17.63
C LYS A 227 -25.70 -16.72 16.34
N GLU A 228 -26.29 -16.19 15.27
CA GLU A 228 -25.67 -16.00 13.97
C GLU A 228 -26.34 -14.87 13.20
N ILE A 229 -25.60 -14.25 12.27
CA ILE A 229 -26.11 -13.19 11.41
C ILE A 229 -25.56 -13.32 9.99
N SER A 230 -26.39 -13.10 8.97
CA SER A 230 -25.94 -13.07 7.58
C SER A 230 -25.23 -11.75 7.26
N ALA A 231 -24.25 -11.77 6.36
CA ALA A 231 -23.54 -10.55 5.95
C ALA A 231 -24.48 -9.45 5.42
N SER A 232 -25.54 -9.82 4.69
CA SER A 232 -26.54 -8.87 4.19
C SER A 232 -27.37 -8.24 5.31
N GLU A 233 -27.73 -9.04 6.31
CA GLU A 233 -28.47 -8.53 7.48
C GLU A 233 -27.60 -7.61 8.32
N LEU A 234 -26.33 -7.98 8.53
CA LEU A 234 -25.38 -7.15 9.23
C LEU A 234 -25.17 -5.80 8.52
N ILE A 235 -25.02 -5.79 7.19
CA ILE A 235 -24.94 -4.56 6.39
C ILE A 235 -26.16 -3.67 6.65
N ARG A 236 -27.36 -4.24 6.61
CA ARG A 236 -28.61 -3.50 6.83
C ARG A 236 -28.64 -2.84 8.20
N GLN A 237 -28.24 -3.57 9.25
CA GLN A 237 -28.24 -3.05 10.62
C GLN A 237 -27.19 -1.96 10.83
N ILE A 238 -25.94 -2.19 10.39
CA ILE A 238 -24.88 -1.18 10.52
C ILE A 238 -25.23 0.08 9.71
N SER A 239 -25.67 -0.06 8.45
CA SER A 239 -26.03 1.08 7.60
C SER A 239 -27.16 1.91 8.20
N LYS A 240 -28.19 1.27 8.77
CA LYS A 240 -29.31 1.97 9.40
C LYS A 240 -28.87 2.73 10.65
N SER A 241 -28.12 2.07 11.52
CA SER A 241 -27.79 2.63 12.85
C SER A 241 -26.69 3.67 12.81
N LEU A 242 -25.70 3.50 11.92
CA LEU A 242 -24.60 4.46 11.75
C LEU A 242 -24.88 5.50 10.64
N ASN A 243 -26.07 5.47 10.03
CA ASN A 243 -26.46 6.33 8.91
C ASN A 243 -25.45 6.30 7.74
N ILE A 244 -24.94 5.11 7.43
CA ILE A 244 -23.94 4.90 6.36
C ILE A 244 -24.68 4.51 5.07
N PRO A 245 -24.59 5.32 3.98
CA PRO A 245 -25.42 5.16 2.78
C PRO A 245 -25.30 3.79 2.10
N SER A 246 -24.11 3.18 2.14
CA SER A 246 -23.88 1.86 1.52
C SER A 246 -22.59 1.22 2.04
N ILE A 247 -22.72 0.17 2.83
CA ILE A 247 -21.59 -0.68 3.22
C ILE A 247 -21.39 -1.77 2.17
N LYS A 248 -20.22 -1.78 1.53
CA LYS A 248 -19.87 -2.80 0.53
C LYS A 248 -19.54 -4.13 1.23
N SER A 249 -19.74 -5.25 0.53
CA SER A 249 -19.44 -6.59 1.08
C SER A 249 -17.99 -6.75 1.57
N TYR A 250 -17.02 -6.12 0.90
CA TYR A 250 -15.62 -6.15 1.34
C TYR A 250 -15.43 -5.53 2.73
N ARG A 251 -16.23 -4.52 3.09
CA ARG A 251 -16.14 -3.84 4.38
C ARG A 251 -16.56 -4.77 5.51
N VAL A 252 -17.58 -5.59 5.29
CA VAL A 252 -17.97 -6.66 6.22
C VAL A 252 -16.86 -7.69 6.41
N SER A 253 -16.13 -8.03 5.34
CA SER A 253 -14.97 -8.92 5.45
C SER A 253 -13.87 -8.32 6.33
N LEU A 254 -13.62 -7.00 6.23
CA LEU A 254 -12.67 -6.30 7.10
C LEU A 254 -13.15 -6.30 8.55
N ILE A 255 -14.39 -5.93 8.82
CA ILE A 255 -14.96 -5.96 10.18
C ILE A 255 -14.84 -7.37 10.78
N LYS A 256 -15.16 -8.40 10.00
CA LYS A 256 -15.05 -9.79 10.44
C LYS A 256 -13.63 -10.19 10.79
N GLU A 257 -12.64 -9.82 9.97
CA GLU A 257 -11.24 -10.10 10.28
C GLU A 257 -10.76 -9.31 11.49
N LEU A 258 -11.19 -8.05 11.64
CA LEU A 258 -10.87 -7.21 12.79
C LEU A 258 -11.36 -7.85 14.09
N ILE A 259 -12.63 -8.26 14.15
CA ILE A 259 -13.22 -8.97 15.29
C ILE A 259 -12.48 -10.27 15.59
N LYS A 260 -12.12 -11.03 14.55
CA LYS A 260 -11.42 -12.31 14.69
C LYS A 260 -10.05 -12.14 15.34
N ARG A 261 -9.34 -11.06 14.98
CA ARG A 261 -7.97 -10.79 15.41
C ARG A 261 -7.88 -10.08 16.74
N ARG A 262 -8.71 -9.05 16.96
CA ARG A 262 -8.62 -8.19 18.14
C ARG A 262 -9.55 -8.59 19.29
N ASN A 263 -10.58 -9.40 19.03
CA ASN A 263 -11.59 -9.70 20.04
C ASN A 263 -11.76 -11.22 20.23
N SER A 264 -12.47 -11.89 19.32
CA SER A 264 -12.72 -13.33 19.44
C SER A 264 -13.04 -13.97 18.09
N PRO A 265 -12.31 -15.03 17.72
CA PRO A 265 -12.66 -15.87 16.57
C PRO A 265 -14.09 -16.43 16.66
N ALA A 266 -14.59 -16.71 17.86
CA ALA A 266 -15.95 -17.21 18.07
C ALA A 266 -17.01 -16.18 17.68
N GLN A 267 -16.81 -14.90 18.04
CA GLN A 267 -17.71 -13.81 17.64
C GLN A 267 -17.67 -13.61 16.12
N ALA A 268 -16.48 -13.57 15.51
CA ALA A 268 -16.34 -13.45 14.06
C ALA A 268 -17.05 -14.58 13.28
N ASN A 269 -17.07 -15.80 13.84
CA ASN A 269 -17.73 -16.96 13.23
C ASN A 269 -19.27 -16.91 13.25
N LYS A 270 -19.87 -16.02 14.06
CA LYS A 270 -21.31 -15.74 14.01
C LYS A 270 -21.71 -15.04 12.70
N ILE A 271 -20.78 -14.33 12.06
CA ILE A 271 -21.01 -13.66 10.77
C ILE A 271 -20.91 -14.67 9.62
N LYS A 272 -22.05 -15.01 9.03
CA LYS A 272 -22.15 -15.89 7.86
C LYS A 272 -21.95 -15.09 6.57
N THR A 273 -20.76 -15.21 5.99
CA THR A 273 -20.50 -14.77 4.62
C THR A 273 -21.03 -15.81 3.64
N ARG A 274 -22.23 -15.59 3.09
CA ARG A 274 -22.69 -16.33 1.90
C ARG A 274 -21.89 -15.88 0.67
N PHE A 275 -20.64 -16.31 0.58
CA PHE A 275 -19.87 -16.31 -0.68
C PHE A 275 -19.15 -17.65 -0.89
N GLY A 276 -19.67 -18.72 -0.28
CA GLY A 276 -19.27 -20.09 -0.58
C GLY A 276 -20.02 -20.61 -1.79
N LYS A 277 -19.31 -20.72 -2.92
CA LYS A 277 -19.48 -21.67 -4.03
C LYS A 277 -20.92 -22.14 -4.29
N LEU A 278 -21.53 -21.61 -5.36
CA LEU A 278 -22.44 -22.42 -6.19
C LEU A 278 -21.77 -23.78 -6.42
N GLY A 279 -22.48 -24.84 -6.05
CA GLY A 279 -21.94 -26.18 -5.95
C GLY A 279 -21.29 -26.64 -7.24
N SER A 280 -20.12 -27.26 -7.11
CA SER A 280 -19.64 -28.28 -8.02
C SER A 280 -20.58 -29.49 -7.96
N LYS A 281 -21.78 -29.34 -8.55
CA LYS A 281 -22.73 -30.40 -8.87
C LYS A 281 -23.18 -30.24 -10.32
N PHE A 282 -22.24 -30.15 -11.25
CA PHE A 282 -22.48 -30.49 -12.65
C PHE A 282 -21.19 -31.11 -13.20
N ASN A 283 -21.17 -32.45 -13.16
CA ASN A 283 -20.63 -33.34 -14.17
C ASN A 283 -20.91 -34.78 -13.72
N ARG A 284 -22.19 -35.16 -13.82
CA ARG A 284 -22.59 -36.49 -14.22
C ARG A 284 -23.45 -36.30 -15.45
N LEU A 285 -22.83 -36.54 -16.60
CA LEU A 285 -23.34 -37.25 -17.78
C LEU A 285 -22.18 -37.36 -18.76
#